data_AF-A0A370KD50-F1
#
_entry.id   AF-A0A370KD50-F1
#
_cell.length_a   1.000
_cell.length_b   1.000
_cell.length_c   1.000
_cell.angle_alpha   90.00
_cell.angle_beta   90.00
_cell.angle_gamma   90.00
#
_symmetry.space_group_name_H-M   'P 1'
#
loop_
_entity.id
_entity.type
_entity.pdbx_description
1 polymer ?
#
loop_
_entity_poly.entity_id
_entity_poly.type
_entity_poly.pdbx_seq_one_letter_code
_entity_poly.pdbx_strand_id
1 'polypeptide(L)'
;TDEWQAYATLKLRGEHVLIRKEKGKPVGRDHINGIEGFWSYAKNWLYPYRGVPQTYFHLYLAEVCYRFNHRGEDLKPLLLRLLRQISIQELRRILVRKA
;
A
#
# COMPACT_ATOMS: atom_id res chain seq x y z
N THR A 1 15.27 5.59 -9.32
CA THR A 1 15.90 6.04 -10.58
C THR A 1 14.82 6.01 -11.63
N ASP A 2 14.29 7.19 -11.94
CA ASP A 2 13.05 7.40 -12.72
C ASP A 2 13.32 7.32 -14.23
N GLU A 3 13.98 6.25 -14.67
CA GLU A 3 14.41 6.07 -16.07
C GLU A 3 13.89 4.74 -16.64
N TRP A 4 12.62 4.42 -16.35
CA TRP A 4 11.96 3.29 -16.99
C TRP A 4 10.92 3.78 -18.00
N GLN A 5 11.05 3.30 -19.24
CA GLN A 5 10.21 3.61 -20.40
C GLN A 5 8.69 3.44 -20.16
N ALA A 6 8.30 2.77 -19.07
CA ALA A 6 6.91 2.60 -18.67
C ALA A 6 6.16 3.91 -18.34
N TYR A 7 6.87 5.00 -17.98
CA TYR A 7 6.23 6.30 -17.70
C TYR A 7 5.93 7.13 -18.96
N ALA A 8 6.45 6.74 -20.13
CA ALA A 8 6.27 7.50 -21.37
C ALA A 8 4.82 7.48 -21.88
N THR A 9 4.03 6.46 -21.51
CA THR A 9 2.64 6.28 -21.95
C THR A 9 1.60 6.92 -21.03
N LEU A 10 2.00 7.46 -19.87
CA LEU A 10 1.10 8.15 -18.94
C LEU A 10 0.61 9.53 -19.44
N LYS A 11 1.07 9.98 -20.61
CA LYS A 11 0.59 11.20 -21.28
C LYS A 11 -0.79 11.08 -21.95
N LEU A 12 -1.38 9.90 -22.01
CA LEU A 12 -2.62 9.68 -22.78
C LEU A 12 -3.93 9.76 -21.98
N ARG A 13 -3.89 9.89 -20.63
CA ARG A 13 -5.12 9.84 -19.80
C ARG A 13 -5.25 10.88 -18.67
N GLY A 14 -4.43 11.93 -18.65
CA GLY A 14 -4.58 13.02 -17.67
C GLY A 14 -3.48 14.07 -17.76
N GLU A 15 -3.73 15.26 -17.21
CA GLU A 15 -2.72 16.32 -17.14
C GLU A 15 -1.55 15.87 -16.26
N HIS A 16 -0.39 15.65 -16.88
CA HIS A 16 0.83 15.23 -16.20
C HIS A 16 1.86 16.36 -16.25
N VAL A 17 2.12 16.99 -15.11
CA VAL A 17 3.14 18.04 -15.00
C VAL A 17 4.50 17.38 -14.73
N LEU A 18 5.42 17.48 -15.69
CA LEU A 18 6.82 17.05 -15.51
C LEU A 18 7.57 18.11 -14.68
N ILE A 19 7.82 17.81 -13.40
CA ILE A 19 8.64 18.68 -12.53
C ILE A 19 10.12 18.29 -12.71
N ARG A 20 10.87 19.13 -13.42
CA ARG A 20 12.33 18.98 -13.58
C ARG A 20 13.03 19.19 -12.24
N LYS A 21 13.85 18.22 -11.80
CA LYS A 21 14.55 18.17 -10.50
C LYS A 21 15.67 19.21 -10.30
N GLU A 22 15.82 20.21 -11.19
CA GLU A 22 16.97 21.13 -11.17
C GLU A 22 16.72 22.43 -10.39
N LYS A 23 15.47 22.81 -10.07
CA LYS A 23 15.19 24.07 -9.35
C LYS A 23 14.25 23.86 -8.17
N GLY A 24 14.84 23.72 -6.99
CA GLY A 24 14.16 23.82 -5.71
C GLY A 24 13.60 22.48 -5.19
N LYS A 25 13.75 22.25 -3.89
CA LYS A 25 13.02 21.18 -3.19
C LYS A 25 11.52 21.44 -3.37
N PRO A 26 10.76 20.53 -4.00
CA PRO A 26 9.31 20.63 -4.05
C PRO A 26 8.79 20.45 -2.62
N VAL A 27 8.15 21.50 -2.11
CA VAL A 27 7.38 21.49 -0.88
C VAL A 27 6.18 20.55 -1.14
N GLY A 28 6.29 19.29 -0.73
CA GLY A 28 5.32 18.24 -1.08
C GLY A 28 5.92 16.84 -1.31
N ARG A 29 7.25 16.68 -1.34
CA ARG A 29 7.92 15.37 -1.52
C ARG A 29 7.67 14.35 -0.40
N ASP A 30 7.16 14.75 0.76
CA ASP A 30 6.92 13.80 1.86
C ASP A 30 5.84 12.77 1.50
N HIS A 31 4.84 13.15 0.67
CA HIS A 31 3.75 12.26 0.29
C HIS A 31 4.19 11.20 -0.74
N ILE A 32 4.99 11.59 -1.74
CA ILE A 32 5.53 10.68 -2.76
C ILE A 32 6.51 9.68 -2.11
N ASN A 33 7.35 10.14 -1.18
CA ASN A 33 8.25 9.26 -0.43
C ASN A 33 7.48 8.26 0.45
N GLY A 34 6.32 8.66 0.99
CA GLY A 34 5.44 7.79 1.76
C GLY A 34 4.84 6.66 0.94
N ILE A 35 4.32 6.95 -0.26
CA ILE A 35 3.69 5.93 -1.12
C ILE A 35 4.73 4.99 -1.75
N GLU A 36 5.89 5.51 -2.17
CA GLU A 36 7.01 4.68 -2.65
C GLU A 36 7.54 3.76 -1.54
N GLY A 37 7.69 4.31 -0.33
CA GLY A 37 8.07 3.55 0.87
C GLY A 37 7.06 2.45 1.20
N PHE A 38 5.76 2.76 1.11
CA PHE A 38 4.70 1.78 1.30
C PHE A 38 4.81 0.64 0.29
N TRP A 39 4.95 0.93 -1.01
CA TRP A 39 5.04 -0.12 -2.02
C TRP A 39 6.32 -0.96 -1.92
N SER A 40 7.44 -0.35 -1.51
CA SER A 40 8.68 -1.08 -1.20
C SER A 40 8.47 -2.06 -0.03
N TYR A 41 7.86 -1.56 1.06
CA TYR A 41 7.51 -2.37 2.22
C TYR A 41 6.53 -3.51 1.87
N ALA A 42 5.49 -3.19 1.12
CA ALA A 42 4.47 -4.14 0.68
C ALA A 42 5.06 -5.28 -0.15
N LYS A 43 5.94 -4.95 -1.10
CA LYS A 43 6.63 -5.96 -1.91
C LYS A 43 7.47 -6.88 -1.05
N ASN A 44 8.27 -6.35 -0.13
CA ASN A 44 9.10 -7.16 0.77
C ASN A 44 8.27 -8.05 1.69
N TRP A 45 7.15 -7.53 2.21
CA TRP A 45 6.27 -8.29 3.10
C TRP A 45 5.51 -9.39 2.35
N LEU A 46 5.07 -9.13 1.11
CA LEU A 46 4.35 -10.10 0.29
C LEU A 46 5.26 -11.10 -0.44
N TYR A 47 6.56 -10.81 -0.57
CA TYR A 47 7.53 -11.63 -1.30
C TYR A 47 7.56 -13.11 -0.87
N PRO A 48 7.54 -13.46 0.44
CA PRO A 48 7.59 -14.85 0.89
C PRO A 48 6.38 -15.68 0.46
N TYR A 49 5.23 -15.06 0.21
CA TYR A 49 4.00 -15.76 -0.17
C TYR A 49 4.04 -16.28 -1.62
N ARG A 50 4.99 -15.81 -2.45
CA ARG A 50 5.16 -16.19 -3.87
C ARG A 50 3.89 -16.00 -4.74
N GLY A 51 2.92 -15.24 -4.24
CA GLY A 51 1.60 -15.06 -4.84
C GLY A 51 0.53 -15.00 -3.76
N VAL A 52 -0.52 -14.22 -4.00
CA VAL A 52 -1.68 -14.13 -3.11
C VAL A 52 -2.95 -14.31 -3.94
N PRO A 53 -3.98 -14.99 -3.43
CA PRO A 53 -5.22 -15.16 -4.18
C PRO A 53 -5.86 -13.81 -4.50
N GLN A 54 -6.21 -13.57 -5.76
CA GLN A 54 -6.77 -12.31 -6.22
C GLN A 54 -8.04 -11.92 -5.44
N THR A 55 -8.89 -12.90 -5.12
CA THR A 55 -10.13 -12.72 -4.36
C THR A 55 -9.89 -12.07 -2.99
N TYR A 56 -8.77 -12.41 -2.34
CA TYR A 56 -8.43 -11.93 -1.00
C TYR A 56 -7.37 -10.83 -1.01
N PHE A 57 -6.88 -10.41 -2.18
CA PHE A 57 -5.78 -9.44 -2.30
C PHE A 57 -6.03 -8.16 -1.50
N HIS A 58 -7.26 -7.67 -1.51
CA HIS A 58 -7.67 -6.47 -0.76
C HIS A 58 -7.44 -6.61 0.76
N LEU A 59 -7.57 -7.82 1.32
CA LEU A 59 -7.31 -8.09 2.74
C LEU A 59 -5.82 -8.09 3.04
N TYR A 60 -5.01 -8.73 2.17
CA TYR A 60 -3.55 -8.70 2.30
C TYR A 60 -3.03 -7.27 2.22
N LEU A 61 -3.52 -6.48 1.27
CA LEU A 61 -3.12 -5.08 1.13
C LEU A 61 -3.53 -4.24 2.36
N ALA A 62 -4.71 -4.49 2.93
CA ALA A 62 -5.16 -3.83 4.15
C ALA A 62 -4.27 -4.17 5.36
N GLU A 63 -3.88 -5.44 5.52
CA GLU A 63 -2.95 -5.86 6.59
C GLU A 63 -1.58 -5.18 6.43
N VAL A 64 -1.02 -5.19 5.22
CA VAL A 64 0.25 -4.53 4.92
C VAL A 64 0.18 -3.03 5.22
N CYS A 65 -0.92 -2.38 4.87
CA CYS A 65 -1.16 -0.97 5.16
C CYS A 65 -1.20 -0.70 6.66
N TYR A 66 -1.91 -1.56 7.41
CA TYR A 66 -1.94 -1.48 8.86
C TYR A 66 -0.54 -1.64 9.48
N ARG A 67 0.22 -2.64 9.04
CA ARG A 67 1.59 -2.89 9.51
C ARG A 67 2.55 -1.75 9.16
N PHE A 68 2.43 -1.19 7.96
CA PHE A 68 3.25 -0.06 7.53
C PHE A 68 2.99 1.17 8.41
N ASN A 69 1.73 1.46 8.71
CA ASN A 69 1.35 2.60 9.55
C ASN A 69 1.81 2.45 11.01
N HIS A 70 1.85 1.23 11.53
CA HIS A 70 2.27 0.92 12.91
C HIS A 70 3.68 0.31 12.99
N ARG A 71 4.54 0.55 11.99
CA ARG A 71 5.87 -0.10 11.87
C ARG A 71 6.85 0.21 13.03
N GLY A 72 6.59 1.27 13.79
CA GLY A 72 7.36 1.64 14.98
C GLY A 72 6.74 1.18 16.30
N GLU A 73 5.63 0.46 16.26
CA GLU A 73 4.86 0.04 17.43
C GLU A 73 4.89 -1.48 17.61
N ASP A 74 4.57 -1.96 18.81
CA ASP A 74 4.36 -3.38 19.03
C ASP A 74 3.02 -3.81 18.40
N LEU A 75 3.12 -4.59 17.32
CA LEU A 75 1.96 -5.08 16.58
C LEU A 75 1.12 -6.08 17.39
N LYS A 76 1.71 -6.80 18.34
CA LYS A 76 1.00 -7.87 19.07
C LYS A 76 -0.20 -7.35 19.87
N PRO A 77 -0.08 -6.33 20.74
CA PRO A 77 -1.23 -5.79 21.47
C PRO A 77 -2.26 -5.13 20.54
N LEU A 78 -1.80 -4.53 19.44
CA LEU A 78 -2.66 -3.89 18.45
C LEU A 78 -3.54 -4.91 17.71
N LEU A 79 -2.95 -6.00 17.22
CA LEU A 79 -3.68 -7.07 16.55
C LEU A 79 -4.64 -7.79 17.52
N LEU A 80 -4.22 -8.03 18.77
CA LEU A 80 -5.09 -8.61 19.78
C LEU A 80 -6.31 -7.74 20.07
N ARG A 81 -6.16 -6.41 20.08
CA ARG A 81 -7.27 -5.48 20.25
C ARG A 81 -8.25 -5.58 19.08
N LEU A 82 -7.75 -5.57 17.84
CA LEU A 82 -8.59 -5.70 16.64
C LEU A 82 -9.37 -7.01 16.64
N LEU A 83 -8.71 -8.13 16.93
CA LEU A 83 -9.34 -9.45 16.97
C LEU A 83 -10.43 -9.57 18.04
N ARG A 84 -10.33 -8.81 19.14
CA ARG A 84 -11.34 -8.79 20.21
C ARG A 84 -12.53 -7.90 19.88
N GLN A 85 -12.34 -6.86 19.08
CA GLN A 85 -13.39 -5.89 18.75
C GLN A 85 -14.30 -6.37 17.61
N ILE A 86 -13.77 -7.19 16.70
CA ILE A 86 -14.49 -7.57 15.50
C ILE A 86 -15.20 -8.91 15.70
N SER A 87 -16.52 -8.93 15.52
CA SER A 87 -17.27 -10.19 15.57
C SER A 87 -17.06 -11.01 14.28
N ILE A 88 -16.96 -12.33 14.41
CA ILE A 88 -16.79 -13.21 13.25
C ILE A 88 -17.99 -13.18 12.29
N GLN A 89 -19.17 -12.80 12.80
CA GLN A 89 -20.41 -12.67 12.03
C GLN A 89 -20.35 -11.47 11.08
N GLU A 90 -19.74 -10.36 11.50
CA GLU A 90 -19.53 -9.19 10.66
C GLU A 90 -18.44 -9.44 9.61
N LEU A 91 -17.35 -10.12 9.97
CA LEU A 91 -16.26 -10.44 9.03
C LEU A 91 -16.72 -11.28 7.84
N ARG A 92 -17.62 -12.25 8.07
CA ARG A 92 -18.16 -13.10 7.01
C ARG A 92 -18.81 -12.31 5.88
N ARG A 93 -19.37 -11.13 6.16
CA ARG A 93 -19.96 -10.24 5.14
C ARG A 93 -18.91 -9.53 4.28
N ILE A 94 -17.70 -9.35 4.80
CA ILE A 94 -16.62 -8.58 4.16
C ILE A 94 -15.65 -9.51 3.41
N LEU A 95 -15.39 -10.71 3.96
CA LEU A 95 -14.38 -11.66 3.45
C LEU A 95 -14.60 -12.12 2.01
N VAL A 96 -15.86 -12.15 1.56
CA VAL A 96 -16.22 -12.60 0.21
C VAL A 96 -17.03 -11.51 -0.47
N ARG A 97 -16.35 -10.45 -0.92
CA ARG A 97 -16.88 -9.66 -2.02
C ARG A 97 -16.77 -10.55 -3.26
N LYS A 98 -17.85 -11.28 -3.60
CA LYS A 98 -17.96 -11.86 -4.94
C LYS A 98 -17.88 -10.69 -5.91
N ALA A 99 -16.87 -10.71 -6.78
CA ALA A 99 -16.81 -9.85 -7.95
C ALA A 99 -17.97 -10.22 -8.90
#